data_AF-A0A2V9K9T3-F1
#
_entry.id   AF-A0A2V9K9T3-F1
#
_cell.length_a   1.000
_cell.length_b   1.000
_cell.length_c   1.000
_cell.angle_alpha   90.00
_cell.angle_beta   90.00
_cell.angle_gamma   90.00
#
_symmetry.space_group_name_H-M   'P 1'
#
loop_
_entity.id
_entity.type
_entity.pdbx_description
1 polymer ?
#
loop_
_entity_poly.entity_id
_entity_poly.type
_entity_poly.pdbx_seq_one_letter_code
_entity_poly.pdbx_strand_id
1 'polypeptide(L)' 'DNVAGGKALVRGKVWLKGSPEPEQWTIEREDPIPNQAGAPGFYAYAHNEVYYDNIKVSENSK' A
#
# COMPACT_ATOMS: atom_id res chain seq x y z
N ASP A 1 -6.20 9.61 -10.00
CA ASP A 1 -4.99 10.30 -9.52
C ASP A 1 -5.14 10.42 -8.01
N ASN A 2 -4.25 9.79 -7.24
CA ASN A 2 -4.39 9.79 -5.77
C ASN A 2 -3.83 11.07 -5.15
N VAL A 3 -3.22 11.95 -5.96
CA VAL A 3 -2.73 13.26 -5.55
C VAL A 3 -3.73 14.34 -5.95
N ALA A 4 -4.28 15.06 -4.97
CA ALA A 4 -5.17 16.20 -5.18
C ALA A 4 -4.75 17.37 -4.28
N GLY A 5 -4.62 18.56 -4.86
CA GLY A 5 -4.19 19.75 -4.10
C GLY A 5 -2.80 19.62 -3.46
N GLY A 6 -1.92 18.79 -4.04
CA GLY A 6 -0.57 18.52 -3.51
C GLY A 6 -0.51 17.46 -2.40
N LYS A 7 -1.64 16.89 -2.00
CA LYS A 7 -1.73 15.84 -0.98
C LYS A 7 -2.07 14.49 -1.60
N ALA A 8 -1.62 13.38 -1.01
CA ALA A 8 -1.96 12.04 -1.48
C ALA A 8 -2.94 11.32 -0.54
N LEU A 9 -3.95 10.65 -1.09
CA LEU A 9 -4.77 9.68 -0.35
C LEU A 9 -4.16 8.28 -0.48
N VAL A 10 -3.53 7.82 0.59
CA VAL A 10 -2.97 6.47 0.73
C VAL A 10 -4.05 5.52 1.23
N ARG A 11 -4.21 4.39 0.52
CA ARG A 11 -5.20 3.37 0.85
C ARG A 11 -4.58 1.99 0.87
N GLY A 12 -5.03 1.17 1.80
CA GLY A 12 -4.57 -0.19 1.98
C GLY A 12 -5.69 -1.10 2.44
N LYS A 13 -5.51 -2.39 2.17
CA LYS A 13 -6.33 -3.46 2.73
C LYS A 13 -5.39 -4.49 3.35
N VAL A 14 -5.75 -4.95 4.53
CA VAL A 14 -5.08 -6.06 5.22
C VAL A 14 -6.16 -6.98 5.76
N TRP A 15 -6.00 -8.27 5.55
CA TRP A 15 -6.97 -9.29 5.96
C TRP A 15 -6.27 -10.60 6.32
N LEU A 16 -6.98 -11.47 7.05
CA LEU A 16 -6.47 -12.77 7.42
C LEU A 16 -6.32 -13.69 6.20
N LYS A 17 -5.27 -14.51 6.21
CA LYS A 17 -5.07 -15.52 5.17
C LYS A 17 -6.27 -16.48 5.12
N GLY A 18 -6.80 -16.68 3.92
CA GLY A 18 -7.98 -17.53 3.68
C GLY A 18 -9.32 -16.80 3.79
N SER A 19 -9.34 -15.55 4.25
CA SER A 19 -10.52 -14.69 4.15
C SER A 19 -10.60 -14.00 2.78
N PRO A 20 -11.81 -13.68 2.28
CA PRO A 20 -11.95 -12.89 1.07
C PRO A 20 -11.34 -11.50 1.24
N GLU A 21 -10.85 -10.92 0.15
CA GLU A 21 -10.41 -9.53 0.14
C GLU A 21 -11.61 -8.62 0.50
N PRO A 22 -11.44 -7.67 1.43
CA PRO A 22 -12.50 -6.70 1.73
C PRO A 22 -12.89 -5.89 0.49
N GLU A 23 -14.19 -5.63 0.29
CA GLU A 23 -14.63 -4.75 -0.81
C GLU A 23 -14.17 -3.31 -0.59
N GLN A 24 -14.29 -2.83 0.65
CA GLN A 24 -13.95 -1.47 1.05
C GLN A 24 -12.49 -1.35 1.50
N TRP A 25 -11.93 -0.15 1.43
CA TRP A 25 -10.63 0.16 2.00
C TRP A 25 -10.70 0.06 3.53
N THR A 26 -9.79 -0.70 4.14
CA THR A 26 -9.73 -0.84 5.61
C THR A 26 -8.71 0.09 6.25
N ILE A 27 -7.80 0.65 5.45
CA ILE A 27 -6.80 1.63 5.86
C ILE A 27 -6.88 2.82 4.90
N GLU A 28 -7.09 4.02 5.42
CA GLU A 28 -7.09 5.27 4.66
C GLU A 28 -6.35 6.38 5.41
N ARG A 29 -5.44 7.07 4.72
CA ARG A 29 -4.67 8.19 5.26
C ARG A 29 -4.37 9.24 4.20
N GLU A 30 -4.48 10.51 4.58
CA GLU A 30 -3.99 11.62 3.78
C GLU A 30 -2.52 11.91 4.14
N ASP A 31 -1.64 11.90 3.16
CA ASP A 31 -0.28 12.40 3.24
C ASP A 31 -0.25 13.84 2.70
N PRO A 32 0.00 14.85 3.55
CA PRO A 32 0.02 16.24 3.12
C PRO A 32 1.24 16.59 2.27
N ILE A 33 2.30 15.77 2.26
CA ILE A 33 3.57 16.05 1.55
C ILE A 33 4.10 14.75 0.91
N PRO A 34 3.41 14.22 -0.12
CA PRO A 34 3.70 12.90 -0.65
C PRO A 34 4.95 12.88 -1.53
N ASN A 35 5.67 11.76 -1.48
CA ASN A 35 6.70 11.44 -2.46
C ASN A 35 6.05 11.08 -3.80
N GLN A 36 6.29 11.88 -4.85
CA GLN A 36 5.67 11.69 -6.18
C GLN A 36 6.46 10.74 -7.10
N ALA A 37 7.73 10.46 -6.78
CA ALA A 37 8.58 9.55 -7.53
C ALA A 37 9.49 8.77 -6.59
N GLY A 38 9.79 7.52 -6.95
CA GLY A 38 10.63 6.64 -6.16
C GLY A 38 10.53 5.19 -6.61
N ALA A 39 11.30 4.33 -5.96
CA ALA A 39 11.20 2.88 -6.14
C ALA A 39 10.27 2.27 -5.07
N PRO A 40 9.37 1.35 -5.43
CA PRO A 40 8.63 0.56 -4.45
C PRO A 40 9.58 -0.31 -3.64
N GLY A 41 9.32 -0.47 -2.34
CA GLY A 41 10.16 -1.26 -1.45
C GLY A 41 9.35 -1.99 -0.39
N PHE A 42 9.89 -3.12 0.08
CA PHE A 42 9.34 -3.89 1.19
C PHE A 42 10.33 -3.86 2.34
N TYR A 43 9.81 -3.74 3.55
CA TYR A 43 10.58 -3.76 4.78
C TYR A 43 9.91 -4.69 5.78
N ALA A 44 10.72 -5.51 6.46
CA ALA A 44 10.30 -6.33 7.58
C ALA A 44 11.20 -6.03 8.77
N TYR A 45 10.58 -5.92 9.95
CA TYR A 45 11.27 -5.92 11.22
C TYR A 45 10.87 -7.17 11.99
N ALA A 46 11.72 -8.19 11.99
CA ALA A 46 11.44 -9.49 12.60
C ALA A 46 12.72 -10.09 13.21
N HIS A 47 12.55 -10.88 14.27
CA HIS A 47 13.65 -11.61 14.91
C HIS A 47 14.06 -12.86 14.13
N ASN A 48 13.18 -13.35 13.24
CA ASN A 48 13.34 -14.54 12.42
C ASN A 48 13.01 -14.22 10.95
N GLU A 49 13.12 -15.20 10.07
CA GLU A 49 12.98 -15.02 8.63
C GLU A 49 11.56 -14.60 8.23
N VAL A 50 11.50 -13.68 7.26
CA VAL A 50 10.26 -13.24 6.60
C VAL A 50 10.34 -13.60 5.13
N TYR A 51 9.31 -14.28 4.64
CA TYR A 51 9.20 -14.67 3.24
C TYR A 51 8.04 -13.89 2.61
N TYR A 52 8.31 -13.27 1.46
CA TYR A 52 7.31 -12.61 0.63
C TYR A 52 7.14 -13.38 -0.67
N ASP A 53 5.92 -13.48 -1.18
CA ASP A 53 5.62 -14.17 -2.44
C ASP A 53 4.44 -13.48 -3.15
N ASN A 54 4.29 -13.72 -4.46
CA ASN A 54 3.23 -13.19 -5.32
C ASN A 54 3.15 -11.65 -5.34
N ILE A 55 4.30 -10.98 -5.30
CA ILE A 55 4.38 -9.52 -5.34
C ILE A 55 4.14 -9.02 -6.76
N LYS A 56 3.21 -8.06 -6.90
CA LYS A 56 3.01 -7.31 -8.13
C LYS A 56 3.07 -5.82 -7.84
N VAL A 57 3.85 -5.09 -8.63
CA VAL A 57 3.82 -3.63 -8.67
C VAL A 57 3.27 -3.22 -10.02
N SER A 58 2.28 -2.33 -10.00
CA SER A 58 1.73 -1.70 -11.19
C SER A 58 1.59 -0.21 -10.95
N GLU A 59 1.52 0.55 -12.04
CA GLU A 59 1.08 1.94 -11.96
C GLU A 59 -0.31 2.00 -11.30
N ASN A 60 -0.52 3.03 -10.49
CA ASN A 60 -1.83 3.29 -9.93
C ASN A 60 -2.71 3.92 -11.03
N SER A 61 -3.45 3.07 -11.74
CA SER A 61 -4.38 3.49 -12.79
C SER A 61 -5.45 4.44 -12.23
N LYS A 62 -5.84 5.44 -13.04
CA LYS A 62 -6.90 6.40 -12.70
C LYS A 62 -8.24 5.73 -12.40
#